data_AF-A0A854QJ20-F1
#
_entry.id   AF-A0A854QJ20-F1
#
_cell.length_a   1.000
_cell.length_b   1.000
_cell.length_c   1.000
_cell.angle_alpha   90.00
_cell.angle_beta   90.00
_cell.angle_gamma   90.00
#
_symmetry.space_group_name_H-M   'P 1'
#
loop_
_entity.id
_entity.type
_entity.pdbx_description
1 polymer ?
#
loop_
_entity_poly.entity_id
_entity_poly.type
_entity_poly.pdbx_seq_one_letter_code
_entity_poly.pdbx_strand_id
1 'polypeptide(L)'
;MSNFLNQATEAASNVANTAVNTASNLATQATNLANQAVNSDAATNVASQAKNLGSQATTVAGSLASQAQAQAHDLVPDIVPAPSSTGTSTTSSSGAIGVPAEGEVDRSHDLSPKNEMDKAKFERLYERRGSADELQDKGILKGAPGDVLAGKRADLEKAMNKDVLDQEIAQRPHPEELVQKGILNPSEVPTPQ
;
A
#
# COMPACT_ATOMS: atom_id res chain seq x y z
N MET A 1 -6.47 -49.32 -29.88
CA MET A 1 -7.27 -48.18 -29.37
C MET A 1 -7.61 -48.31 -27.89
N SER A 2 -7.87 -49.51 -27.36
CA SER A 2 -8.31 -49.69 -25.96
C SER A 2 -7.27 -49.31 -24.89
N ASN A 3 -5.98 -49.55 -25.12
CA ASN A 3 -4.92 -49.21 -24.16
C ASN A 3 -4.73 -47.70 -23.97
N PHE A 4 -4.92 -46.92 -25.04
CA PHE A 4 -4.80 -45.46 -24.99
C PHE A 4 -5.94 -44.82 -24.20
N LEU A 5 -7.18 -45.31 -24.39
CA LEU A 5 -8.35 -44.85 -23.63
C LEU A 5 -8.23 -45.17 -22.13
N ASN A 6 -7.70 -46.35 -21.79
CA ASN A 6 -7.46 -46.72 -20.40
C ASN A 6 -6.36 -45.86 -19.76
N GLN A 7 -5.24 -45.63 -20.47
CA GLN A 7 -4.15 -44.79 -20.00
C GLN A 7 -4.57 -43.32 -19.82
N ALA A 8 -5.39 -42.79 -20.74
CA ALA A 8 -5.98 -41.46 -20.61
C ALA A 8 -6.93 -41.34 -19.41
N THR A 9 -7.71 -42.40 -19.16
CA THR A 9 -8.63 -42.45 -18.01
C THR A 9 -7.86 -42.50 -16.69
N GLU A 10 -6.80 -43.29 -16.60
CA GLU A 10 -5.94 -43.38 -15.41
C GLU A 10 -5.20 -42.06 -15.13
N ALA A 11 -4.64 -41.41 -16.16
CA ALA A 11 -3.99 -40.11 -16.02
C ALA A 11 -4.98 -39.04 -15.53
N ALA A 12 -6.18 -38.97 -16.12
CA ALA A 12 -7.23 -38.05 -15.71
C ALA A 12 -7.69 -38.30 -14.26
N SER A 13 -7.86 -39.56 -13.86
CA SER A 13 -8.22 -39.91 -12.48
C SER A 13 -7.14 -39.50 -11.48
N ASN A 14 -5.86 -39.66 -11.80
CA ASN A 14 -4.75 -39.28 -10.92
C ASN A 14 -4.64 -37.76 -10.73
N VAL A 15 -4.81 -36.99 -11.82
CA VAL A 15 -4.85 -35.51 -11.76
C VAL A 15 -6.06 -35.04 -10.97
N ALA A 16 -7.25 -35.60 -11.23
CA ALA A 16 -8.47 -35.24 -10.52
C ALA A 16 -8.34 -35.51 -9.02
N ASN A 17 -7.81 -36.67 -8.62
CA ASN A 17 -7.58 -37.01 -7.21
C ASN A 17 -6.58 -36.04 -6.55
N THR A 18 -5.50 -35.69 -7.25
CA THR A 18 -4.51 -34.72 -6.76
C THR A 18 -5.12 -33.33 -6.60
N ALA A 19 -5.94 -32.90 -7.56
CA ALA A 19 -6.66 -31.63 -7.52
C ALA A 19 -7.62 -31.57 -6.33
N VAL A 20 -8.43 -32.61 -6.14
CA VAL A 20 -9.42 -32.70 -5.06
C VAL A 20 -8.74 -32.68 -3.70
N ASN A 21 -7.67 -33.46 -3.51
CA ASN A 21 -6.92 -33.48 -2.26
C ASN A 21 -6.27 -32.12 -1.95
N THR A 22 -5.70 -31.46 -2.97
CA THR A 22 -5.04 -30.16 -2.78
C THR A 22 -6.05 -29.05 -2.51
N ALA A 23 -7.19 -29.05 -3.22
CA ALA A 23 -8.29 -28.12 -2.98
C ALA A 23 -8.92 -28.31 -1.60
N SER A 24 -9.08 -29.55 -1.13
CA SER A 24 -9.58 -29.85 0.22
C SER A 24 -8.65 -29.31 1.31
N ASN A 25 -7.34 -29.49 1.14
CA ASN A 25 -6.32 -28.97 2.07
C ASN A 25 -6.29 -27.43 2.08
N LEU A 26 -6.44 -26.78 0.93
CA LEU A 26 -6.49 -25.33 0.82
C LEU A 26 -7.79 -24.74 1.40
N ALA A 27 -8.92 -25.38 1.12
CA ALA A 27 -10.22 -24.98 1.67
C ALA A 27 -10.22 -25.05 3.20
N THR A 28 -9.66 -26.12 3.78
CA THR A 28 -9.51 -26.26 5.24
C THR A 28 -8.67 -25.12 5.82
N GLN A 29 -7.56 -24.74 5.16
CA GLN A 29 -6.74 -23.60 5.58
C GLN A 29 -7.49 -22.25 5.49
N ALA A 30 -8.29 -22.05 4.44
CA ALA A 30 -9.10 -20.85 4.26
C ALA A 30 -10.22 -20.74 5.31
N THR A 31 -10.89 -21.84 5.65
CA THR A 31 -11.91 -21.89 6.71
C THR A 31 -11.30 -21.57 8.08
N ASN A 32 -10.11 -22.08 8.37
CA ASN A 32 -9.40 -21.76 9.60
C ASN A 32 -9.03 -20.27 9.69
N LEU A 33 -8.61 -19.66 8.58
CA LEU A 33 -8.36 -18.21 8.52
C LEU A 33 -9.64 -17.39 8.72
N ALA A 34 -10.75 -17.79 8.10
CA ALA A 34 -12.04 -17.11 8.26
C ALA A 34 -12.53 -17.13 9.71
N ASN A 35 -12.37 -18.27 10.39
CA ASN A 35 -12.70 -18.40 11.82
C ASN A 35 -11.80 -17.57 12.73
N GLN A 36 -10.54 -17.32 12.34
CA GLN A 36 -9.62 -16.43 13.06
C GLN A 36 -9.96 -14.95 12.84
N ALA A 37 -10.44 -14.58 11.65
CA ALA A 37 -10.83 -13.21 11.31
C ALA A 37 -12.08 -12.73 12.08
N VAL A 38 -13.00 -13.63 12.42
CA VAL A 38 -14.20 -13.31 13.22
C VAL A 38 -13.85 -13.02 14.69
N ASN A 39 -12.73 -13.55 15.18
CA ASN A 39 -12.34 -13.49 16.59
C ASN A 39 -11.16 -12.53 16.89
N SER A 40 -10.68 -11.74 15.93
CA SER A 40 -9.48 -10.89 16.11
C SER A 40 -9.52 -9.56 15.33
N ASP A 41 -9.32 -8.44 16.04
CA ASP A 41 -9.20 -7.06 15.49
C ASP A 41 -7.89 -6.80 14.70
N ALA A 42 -7.10 -7.84 14.41
CA ALA A 42 -5.82 -7.73 13.70
C ALA A 42 -5.99 -7.85 12.17
N ALA A 43 -6.68 -6.89 11.56
CA ALA A 43 -6.95 -6.83 10.12
C ALA A 43 -5.69 -7.00 9.24
N THR A 44 -4.52 -6.55 9.73
CA THR A 44 -3.23 -6.65 9.03
C THR A 44 -2.67 -8.08 8.97
N ASN A 45 -2.86 -8.88 10.02
CA ASN A 45 -2.41 -10.27 10.06
C ASN A 45 -3.30 -11.17 9.19
N VAL A 46 -4.62 -10.96 9.25
CA VAL A 46 -5.59 -11.67 8.40
C VAL A 46 -5.35 -11.36 6.92
N ALA A 47 -5.14 -10.09 6.56
CA ALA A 47 -4.86 -9.70 5.19
C ALA A 47 -3.54 -10.30 4.65
N SER A 48 -2.50 -10.34 5.48
CA SER A 48 -1.21 -10.94 5.10
C SER A 48 -1.32 -12.45 4.92
N GLN A 49 -2.04 -13.14 5.81
CA GLN A 49 -2.29 -14.59 5.69
C GLN A 49 -3.18 -14.92 4.47
N ALA A 50 -4.22 -14.11 4.20
CA ALA A 50 -5.06 -14.27 3.02
C ALA A 50 -4.27 -14.09 1.71
N LYS A 51 -3.35 -13.11 1.66
CA LYS A 51 -2.48 -12.89 0.50
C LYS A 51 -1.53 -14.06 0.24
N ASN A 52 -1.00 -14.67 1.29
CA ASN A 52 -0.16 -15.86 1.20
C ASN A 52 -0.94 -17.11 0.77
N LEU A 53 -2.18 -17.29 1.24
CA LEU A 53 -3.04 -18.38 0.76
C LEU A 53 -3.44 -18.17 -0.70
N GLY A 54 -3.71 -16.92 -1.10
CA GLY A 54 -4.00 -16.56 -2.49
C GLY A 54 -2.82 -16.86 -3.41
N SER A 55 -1.59 -16.49 -3.03
CA SER A 55 -0.39 -16.81 -3.82
C SER A 55 -0.13 -18.32 -3.89
N GLN A 56 -0.29 -19.04 -2.78
CA GLN A 56 -0.20 -20.52 -2.76
C GLN A 56 -1.24 -21.16 -3.68
N ALA A 57 -2.48 -20.68 -3.68
CA ALA A 57 -3.54 -21.17 -4.57
C ALA A 57 -3.17 -20.97 -6.05
N THR A 58 -2.67 -19.79 -6.40
CA THR A 58 -2.24 -19.49 -7.77
C THR A 58 -1.06 -20.37 -8.21
N THR A 59 -0.05 -20.54 -7.34
CA THR A 59 1.11 -21.40 -7.64
C THR A 59 0.71 -22.86 -7.82
N VAL A 60 -0.14 -23.37 -6.93
CA VAL A 60 -0.65 -24.75 -6.99
C VAL A 60 -1.45 -24.97 -8.27
N ALA A 61 -2.38 -24.07 -8.61
CA ALA A 61 -3.16 -24.15 -9.84
C ALA A 61 -2.26 -24.12 -11.08
N GLY A 62 -1.23 -23.27 -11.09
CA GLY A 62 -0.22 -23.25 -12.15
C GLY A 62 0.53 -24.57 -12.27
N SER A 63 1.04 -25.12 -11.16
CA SER A 63 1.77 -26.40 -11.18
C SER A 63 0.92 -27.59 -11.62
N LEU A 64 -0.36 -27.64 -11.20
CA LEU A 64 -1.28 -28.70 -11.58
C LEU A 64 -1.66 -28.60 -13.06
N ALA A 65 -1.89 -27.39 -13.56
CA ALA A 65 -2.13 -27.17 -14.98
C ALA A 65 -0.91 -27.59 -15.83
N SER A 66 0.30 -27.24 -15.39
CA SER A 66 1.54 -27.68 -16.07
C SER A 66 1.71 -29.20 -16.02
N GLN A 67 1.39 -29.84 -14.89
CA GLN A 67 1.46 -31.30 -14.76
C GLN A 67 0.43 -32.01 -15.64
N ALA A 68 -0.80 -31.51 -15.69
CA ALA A 68 -1.84 -32.05 -16.56
C ALA A 68 -1.49 -31.88 -18.05
N GLN A 69 -0.90 -30.73 -18.42
CA GLN A 69 -0.45 -30.48 -19.79
C GLN A 69 0.74 -31.37 -20.17
N ALA A 70 1.69 -31.59 -19.26
CA ALA A 70 2.81 -32.51 -19.49
C ALA A 70 2.32 -33.95 -19.70
N GLN A 71 1.39 -34.43 -18.86
CA GLN A 71 0.79 -35.75 -19.01
C GLN A 71 -0.05 -35.87 -20.29
N ALA A 72 -0.76 -34.82 -20.69
CA ALA A 72 -1.50 -34.81 -21.97
C ALA A 72 -0.57 -34.82 -23.19
N HIS A 73 0.58 -34.14 -23.12
CA HIS A 73 1.60 -34.16 -24.15
C HIS A 73 2.25 -35.55 -24.30
N ASP A 74 2.58 -36.22 -23.20
CA ASP A 74 3.11 -37.60 -23.23
C ASP A 74 2.14 -38.60 -23.88
N LEU A 75 0.84 -38.37 -23.74
CA LEU A 75 -0.20 -39.19 -24.35
C LEU A 75 -0.39 -38.87 -25.85
N VAL A 76 -0.40 -37.60 -26.23
CA VAL A 76 -0.63 -37.17 -27.63
C VAL A 76 0.34 -36.05 -28.05
N PRO A 77 1.58 -36.41 -28.41
CA PRO A 77 2.63 -35.41 -28.71
C PRO A 77 2.33 -34.52 -29.92
N ASP A 78 1.57 -35.02 -30.91
CA ASP A 78 1.27 -34.32 -32.17
C ASP A 78 0.14 -33.28 -32.06
N ILE A 79 -0.68 -33.34 -31.00
CA ILE A 79 -1.86 -32.47 -30.84
C ILE A 79 -1.65 -31.45 -29.72
N VAL A 80 -0.97 -31.83 -28.64
CA VAL A 80 -0.73 -30.95 -27.49
C VAL A 80 0.66 -30.33 -27.64
N PRO A 81 0.81 -28.99 -27.60
CA PRO A 81 2.13 -28.35 -27.62
C PRO A 81 2.97 -28.77 -26.41
N ALA A 82 4.27 -29.00 -26.62
CA ALA A 82 5.22 -29.28 -25.55
C ALA A 82 5.12 -28.19 -24.46
N PRO A 83 5.24 -28.56 -23.16
CA PRO A 83 5.12 -27.59 -22.08
C PRO A 83 6.20 -26.53 -22.25
N SER A 84 5.79 -25.32 -22.65
CA SER A 84 6.71 -24.19 -22.70
C SER A 84 7.14 -23.89 -21.27
N SER A 85 8.45 -23.89 -21.04
CA SER A 85 9.06 -23.47 -19.78
C SER A 85 8.91 -21.97 -19.53
N THR A 86 7.80 -21.36 -19.93
CA THR A 86 7.36 -20.07 -19.43
C THR A 86 6.71 -20.30 -18.07
N GLY A 87 7.49 -20.90 -17.15
CA GLY A 87 7.38 -20.46 -15.78
C GLY A 87 7.57 -18.96 -15.81
N THR A 88 6.74 -18.24 -15.06
CA THR A 88 7.04 -16.85 -14.68
C THR A 88 8.35 -16.88 -13.89
N SER A 89 9.45 -16.98 -14.62
CA SER A 89 10.77 -16.62 -14.18
C SER A 89 10.66 -15.14 -13.88
N THR A 90 10.60 -14.84 -12.59
CA THR A 90 11.14 -13.61 -12.05
C THR A 90 12.37 -13.25 -12.85
N THR A 91 12.24 -12.22 -13.66
CA THR A 91 13.31 -11.67 -14.48
C THR A 91 14.39 -11.14 -13.56
N SER A 92 15.29 -12.02 -13.13
CA SER A 92 16.69 -11.64 -12.98
C SER A 92 17.26 -11.49 -14.39
N SER A 93 16.87 -10.39 -15.07
CA SER A 93 17.53 -10.00 -16.30
C SER A 93 18.87 -9.38 -15.92
N SER A 94 19.85 -10.26 -15.80
CA SER A 94 21.25 -9.99 -16.11
C SER A 94 21.35 -9.06 -17.33
N GLY A 95 22.21 -8.06 -17.21
CA GLY A 95 22.57 -7.20 -18.33
C GLY A 95 22.94 -8.03 -19.56
N ALA A 96 22.20 -7.81 -20.63
CA ALA A 96 22.55 -8.21 -21.97
C ALA A 96 22.13 -7.06 -22.89
N ILE A 97 23.14 -6.38 -23.42
CA ILE A 97 23.02 -5.36 -24.46
C ILE A 97 22.43 -6.06 -25.69
N GLY A 98 21.19 -5.75 -26.04
CA GLY A 98 20.48 -6.41 -27.14
C GLY A 98 19.49 -5.45 -27.79
N VAL A 99 19.89 -4.96 -28.97
CA VAL A 99 19.13 -4.51 -30.16
C VAL A 99 17.65 -4.15 -29.96
N PRO A 100 17.20 -2.93 -30.37
CA PRO A 100 15.82 -2.50 -30.18
C PRO A 100 14.89 -3.31 -31.08
N ALA A 101 14.04 -4.13 -30.46
CA ALA A 101 12.91 -4.75 -31.13
C ALA A 101 11.72 -3.78 -31.06
N GLU A 102 11.24 -3.38 -32.23
CA GLU A 102 10.06 -2.55 -32.47
C GLU A 102 8.91 -2.89 -31.50
N GLY A 103 8.60 -1.96 -30.58
CA GLY A 103 7.60 -2.16 -29.52
C GLY A 103 8.10 -1.93 -28.09
N GLU A 104 9.26 -1.27 -27.90
CA GLU A 104 9.75 -0.92 -26.57
C GLU A 104 8.79 0.08 -25.89
N VAL A 105 7.95 -0.46 -24.99
CA VAL A 105 7.08 0.32 -24.12
C VAL A 105 7.95 1.35 -23.39
N ASP A 106 7.66 2.64 -23.57
CA ASP A 106 8.38 3.72 -22.91
C ASP A 106 8.24 3.59 -21.38
N ARG A 107 9.29 3.08 -20.73
CA ARG A 107 9.38 2.92 -19.27
C ARG A 107 10.02 4.13 -18.58
N SER A 108 10.21 5.25 -19.29
CA SER A 108 10.78 6.47 -18.68
C SER A 108 9.94 7.02 -17.51
N HIS A 109 8.67 6.64 -17.43
CA HIS A 109 7.73 6.98 -16.36
C HIS A 109 7.45 5.83 -15.38
N ASP A 110 8.20 4.72 -15.49
CA ASP A 110 8.10 3.62 -14.54
C ASP A 110 8.68 4.08 -13.19
N LEU A 111 7.79 4.42 -12.26
CA LEU A 111 8.11 4.78 -10.86
C LEU A 111 8.63 3.56 -10.05
N SER A 112 9.22 2.57 -10.71
CA SER A 112 9.73 1.39 -10.03
C SER A 112 10.94 1.79 -9.16
N PRO A 113 11.03 1.26 -7.94
CA PRO A 113 12.12 1.59 -7.00
C PRO A 113 13.49 1.06 -7.46
N LYS A 114 13.55 0.47 -8.66
CA LYS A 114 14.74 -0.13 -9.26
C LYS A 114 15.42 0.81 -10.27
N ASN A 115 14.78 1.92 -10.64
CA ASN A 115 15.40 2.91 -11.49
C ASN A 115 16.49 3.67 -10.71
N GLU A 116 17.75 3.54 -11.14
CA GLU A 116 18.90 4.15 -10.48
C GLU A 116 18.83 5.69 -10.46
N MET A 117 18.27 6.30 -11.52
CA MET A 117 18.13 7.75 -11.62
C MET A 117 17.15 8.30 -10.57
N ASP A 118 16.02 7.61 -10.38
CA ASP A 118 15.03 7.99 -9.37
C ASP A 118 15.57 7.75 -7.96
N LYS A 119 16.34 6.69 -7.75
CA LYS A 119 17.04 6.44 -6.48
C LYS A 119 18.02 7.56 -6.14
N ALA A 120 18.81 8.01 -7.10
CA ALA A 120 19.76 9.13 -6.89
C ALA A 120 19.04 10.44 -6.59
N LYS A 121 17.93 10.72 -7.29
CA LYS A 121 17.08 11.89 -7.03
C LYS A 121 16.45 11.84 -5.63
N PHE A 122 15.97 10.67 -5.23
CA PHE A 122 15.40 10.44 -3.90
C PHE A 122 16.43 10.66 -2.80
N GLU A 123 17.63 10.09 -2.92
CA GLU A 123 18.72 10.27 -1.94
C GLU A 123 19.02 11.77 -1.73
N ARG A 124 19.17 12.53 -2.82
CA ARG A 124 19.40 13.98 -2.77
C ARG A 124 18.26 14.76 -2.08
N LEU A 125 17.02 14.30 -2.20
CA LEU A 125 15.88 14.92 -1.52
C LEU A 125 15.84 14.56 -0.03
N TYR A 126 16.24 13.34 0.33
CA TYR A 126 16.32 12.90 1.71
C TYR A 126 17.38 13.65 2.51
N GLU A 127 18.55 13.90 1.91
CA GLU A 127 19.60 14.72 2.52
C GLU A 127 19.13 16.15 2.83
N ARG A 128 18.20 16.69 2.03
CA ARG A 128 17.67 18.06 2.18
C ARG A 128 16.39 18.14 3.01
N ARG A 129 15.89 17.00 3.52
CA ARG A 129 14.68 16.95 4.32
C ARG A 129 14.91 17.68 5.66
N GLY A 130 14.02 18.60 6.00
CA GLY A 130 14.00 19.22 7.32
C GLY A 130 13.62 18.22 8.43
N SER A 131 14.16 18.43 9.63
CA SER A 131 13.77 17.64 10.81
C SER A 131 12.30 17.86 11.16
N ALA A 132 11.70 16.94 11.92
CA ALA A 132 10.31 17.10 12.36
C ALA A 132 10.12 18.39 13.18
N ASP A 133 11.09 18.70 14.04
CA ASP A 133 11.08 19.89 14.90
C ASP A 133 11.17 21.18 14.07
N GLU A 134 12.07 21.25 13.09
CA GLU A 134 12.15 22.40 12.18
C GLU A 134 10.84 22.67 11.42
N LEU A 135 10.11 21.60 11.08
CA LEU A 135 8.83 21.73 10.40
C LEU A 135 7.69 22.14 11.35
N GLN A 136 7.78 21.81 12.65
CA GLN A 136 6.88 22.32 13.68
C GLN A 136 7.13 23.80 13.93
N ASP A 137 8.40 24.21 14.04
CA ASP A 137 8.79 25.61 14.23
C ASP A 137 8.33 26.49 13.07
N LYS A 138 8.38 25.96 11.84
CA LYS A 138 7.85 26.62 10.63
C LYS A 138 6.32 26.58 10.54
N GLY A 139 5.63 25.97 11.51
CA GLY A 139 4.17 25.85 11.56
C GLY A 139 3.56 24.90 10.51
N ILE A 140 4.39 24.10 9.84
CA ILE A 140 3.97 23.14 8.80
C ILE A 140 3.38 21.89 9.48
N LEU A 141 4.10 21.30 10.44
CA LEU A 141 3.57 20.22 11.28
C LEU A 141 2.84 20.81 12.49
N LYS A 142 1.62 20.34 12.75
CA LYS A 142 0.80 20.77 13.92
C LYS A 142 1.09 19.96 15.19
N GLY A 143 1.92 18.93 15.10
CA GLY A 143 2.26 18.04 16.20
C GLY A 143 3.31 17.03 15.79
N ALA A 144 3.56 16.03 16.64
CA ALA A 144 4.53 14.98 16.37
C ALA A 144 4.15 14.18 15.09
N PRO A 145 5.14 13.70 14.32
CA PRO A 145 4.86 12.87 13.15
C PRO A 145 4.13 11.59 13.57
N GLY A 146 3.00 11.31 12.93
CA GLY A 146 2.14 10.17 13.26
C GLY A 146 0.99 10.48 14.23
N ASP A 147 0.91 11.69 14.81
CA ASP A 147 -0.25 12.09 15.60
C ASP A 147 -1.43 12.49 14.69
N VAL A 148 -2.36 11.55 14.49
CA VAL A 148 -3.57 11.75 13.68
C VAL A 148 -4.54 12.80 14.26
N LEU A 149 -4.41 13.12 15.56
CA LEU A 149 -5.29 14.08 16.25
C LEU A 149 -4.70 15.49 16.32
N ALA A 150 -3.44 15.69 15.92
CA ALA A 150 -2.75 16.98 16.01
C ALA A 150 -3.53 18.12 15.32
N GLY A 151 -4.09 17.87 14.14
CA GLY A 151 -4.92 18.84 13.42
C GLY A 151 -6.16 19.24 14.21
N LYS A 152 -6.93 18.26 14.71
CA LYS A 152 -8.15 18.52 15.49
C LYS A 152 -7.86 19.26 16.80
N ARG A 153 -6.73 18.96 17.45
CA ARG A 153 -6.30 19.66 18.67
C ARG A 153 -6.00 21.13 18.39
N ALA A 154 -5.26 21.41 17.31
CA ALA A 154 -4.96 22.78 16.89
C ALA A 154 -6.23 23.56 16.50
N ASP A 155 -7.19 22.90 15.85
CA ASP A 155 -8.48 23.52 15.50
C ASP A 155 -9.29 23.88 16.76
N LEU A 156 -9.31 22.99 17.75
CA LEU A 156 -9.97 23.24 19.04
C LEU A 156 -9.31 24.40 19.79
N GLU A 157 -7.98 24.39 19.90
CA GLU A 157 -7.23 25.47 20.55
C GLU A 157 -7.49 26.82 19.87
N LYS A 158 -7.53 26.85 18.53
CA LYS A 158 -7.89 28.04 17.77
C LYS A 158 -9.30 28.53 18.09
N ALA A 159 -10.28 27.63 18.20
CA ALA A 159 -11.65 27.97 18.55
C ALA A 159 -11.74 28.55 19.97
N MET A 160 -11.07 27.91 20.93
CA MET A 160 -11.01 28.40 22.31
C MET A 160 -10.37 29.80 22.39
N ASN A 161 -9.25 30.00 21.71
CA ASN A 161 -8.57 31.30 21.66
C ASN A 161 -9.44 32.37 20.99
N LYS A 162 -10.21 31.99 19.97
CA LYS A 162 -11.18 32.88 19.33
C LYS A 162 -12.27 33.31 20.31
N ASP A 163 -12.86 32.37 21.05
CA ASP A 163 -13.92 32.66 22.01
C ASP A 163 -13.43 33.58 23.14
N VAL A 164 -12.21 33.33 23.64
CA VAL A 164 -11.56 34.21 24.64
C VAL A 164 -11.33 35.60 24.07
N LEU A 165 -10.77 35.69 22.86
CA LEU A 165 -10.51 36.98 22.22
C LEU A 165 -11.80 37.77 21.96
N ASP A 166 -12.87 37.10 21.53
CA ASP A 166 -14.17 37.73 21.30
C ASP A 166 -14.73 38.31 22.62
N GLN A 167 -14.57 37.61 23.75
CA GLN A 167 -14.95 38.11 25.07
C GLN A 167 -14.10 39.31 25.53
N GLU A 168 -12.78 39.23 25.37
CA GLU A 168 -11.86 40.30 25.77
C GLU A 168 -12.05 41.57 24.93
N ILE A 169 -12.30 41.42 23.63
CA ILE A 169 -12.61 42.54 22.74
C ILE A 169 -13.96 43.17 23.10
N ALA A 170 -14.96 42.36 23.44
CA ALA A 170 -16.26 42.89 23.86
C ALA A 170 -16.18 43.69 25.17
N GLN A 171 -15.27 43.31 26.08
CA GLN A 171 -15.03 44.00 27.34
C GLN A 171 -13.92 45.06 27.25
N ARG A 172 -13.51 45.45 26.04
CA ARG A 172 -12.41 46.39 25.84
C ARG A 172 -12.73 47.74 26.50
N PRO A 173 -11.89 48.22 27.45
CA PRO A 173 -12.11 49.51 28.10
C PRO A 173 -12.03 50.67 27.12
N HIS A 174 -12.87 51.69 27.32
CA HIS A 174 -12.80 52.91 26.54
C HIS A 174 -11.48 53.66 26.84
N PRO A 175 -10.86 54.36 25.87
CA PRO A 175 -9.61 55.09 26.11
C PRO A 175 -9.68 56.09 27.26
N GLU A 176 -10.84 56.70 27.52
CA GLU A 176 -11.06 57.60 28.66
C GLU A 176 -10.88 56.90 30.01
N GLU A 177 -11.35 55.66 30.14
CA GLU A 177 -11.15 54.85 31.34
C GLU A 177 -9.67 54.51 31.56
N LEU A 178 -8.92 54.35 30.46
CA LEU A 178 -7.47 54.11 30.52
C LEU A 178 -6.71 55.37 30.98
N VAL A 179 -7.16 56.56 30.59
CA VAL A 179 -6.61 57.83 31.10
C VAL A 179 -6.91 57.99 32.59
N GLN A 180 -8.13 57.67 33.02
CA GLN A 180 -8.50 57.73 34.44
C GLN A 180 -7.70 56.74 35.30
N LYS A 181 -7.37 55.57 34.75
CA LYS A 181 -6.50 54.57 35.39
C LYS A 181 -5.00 54.93 35.31
N GLY A 182 -4.63 56.04 34.66
CA GLY A 182 -3.24 56.48 34.50
C GLY A 182 -2.41 55.61 33.55
N ILE A 183 -3.06 54.78 32.74
CA ILE A 183 -2.41 53.89 31.76
C ILE A 183 -2.14 54.65 30.44
N LEU A 184 -3.06 55.54 30.05
CA LEU A 184 -2.97 56.33 28.82
C LEU A 184 -2.80 57.82 29.15
N ASN A 185 -1.94 58.52 28.41
CA ASN A 185 -1.80 59.97 28.54
C ASN A 185 -2.98 60.68 27.84
N PRO A 186 -3.51 61.78 28.40
CA PRO A 186 -4.65 62.50 27.81
C PRO A 186 -4.35 63.10 26.42
N SER A 187 -3.07 63.34 26.10
CA SER A 187 -2.62 63.81 24.79
C SER A 187 -2.58 62.74 23.70
N GLU A 188 -2.67 61.46 24.07
CA GLU A 188 -2.54 60.30 23.18
C GLU A 188 -3.88 59.60 22.94
N VAL A 189 -5.00 60.18 23.42
CA VAL A 189 -6.33 59.64 23.20
C VAL A 189 -6.65 59.69 21.70
N PRO A 190 -6.92 58.53 21.05
CA PRO A 190 -7.28 58.51 19.65
C PRO A 190 -8.60 59.25 19.44
N THR A 191 -8.61 60.28 18.61
CA THR A 191 -9.86 60.89 18.15
C THR A 191 -10.62 59.90 17.26
N PRO A 192 -11.92 59.68 17.49
CA PRO A 192 -12.71 58.79 16.64
C PRO A 192 -12.66 59.30 15.18
N GLN A 193 -12.22 58.43 14.27
CA GLN A 193 -12.24 58.64 12.81
C GLN A 193 -13.62 58.28 12.26
#